data_AF-A0A2M8WRY6-F1
#
_entry.id   AF-A0A2M8WRY6-F1
#
_cell.length_a   1.000
_cell.length_b   1.000
_cell.length_c   1.000
_cell.angle_alpha   90.00
_cell.angle_beta   90.00
_cell.angle_gamma   90.00
#
_symmetry.space_group_name_H-M   'P 1'
#
loop_
_entity.id
_entity.type
_entity.pdbx_description
1 polymer ?
#
loop_
_entity_poly.entity_id
_entity_poly.type
_entity_poly.pdbx_seq_one_letter_code
_entity_poly.pdbx_strand_id
1 'polypeptide(L)'
;MRVPAAPPFVPEAVAQEGLASVSQVRSAGLSDRRLGTLVAHRVWTRPARGVYDTTPAAPRPLSALRRRAAWLALLAYGPEAIAVGSCALALHGIEGLPMTIRPEAALPDADRREPRSTLRLRRFDDGGGLA
;
A
#
# COMPACT_ATOMS: atom_id res chain seq x y z
N MET A 1 5.63 6.87 -28.99
CA MET A 1 6.45 5.99 -28.12
C MET A 1 5.61 4.78 -27.75
N ARG A 2 6.10 3.56 -28.00
CA ARG A 2 5.31 2.32 -27.91
C ARG A 2 5.19 1.91 -26.43
N VAL A 3 3.97 1.78 -25.92
CA VAL A 3 3.73 1.12 -24.62
C VAL A 3 4.23 -0.34 -24.78
N PRO A 4 5.04 -0.88 -23.85
CA PRO A 4 5.51 -2.25 -23.97
C PRO A 4 4.32 -3.23 -24.03
N ALA A 5 4.48 -4.31 -24.79
CA ALA A 5 3.43 -5.32 -25.03
C ALA A 5 2.91 -5.98 -23.73
N ALA A 6 3.72 -5.96 -22.67
CA ALA A 6 3.31 -6.29 -21.31
C ALA A 6 3.87 -5.26 -20.32
N PRO A 7 3.11 -4.86 -19.28
CA PRO A 7 3.65 -4.06 -18.19
C PRO A 7 4.76 -4.84 -17.46
N PRO A 8 5.76 -4.15 -16.88
CA PRO A 8 6.80 -4.82 -16.12
C PRO A 8 6.22 -5.54 -14.90
N PHE A 9 6.91 -6.60 -14.45
CA PHE A 9 6.48 -7.44 -13.34
C PHE A 9 7.19 -7.07 -12.04
N VAL A 10 6.45 -7.00 -10.93
CA VAL A 10 6.96 -6.83 -9.57
C VAL A 10 6.41 -7.99 -8.74
N PRO A 11 7.23 -8.98 -8.36
CA PRO A 11 6.75 -10.23 -7.74
C PRO A 11 5.88 -10.01 -6.50
N GLU A 12 6.31 -9.12 -5.61
CA GLU A 12 5.64 -8.85 -4.34
C GLU A 12 4.25 -8.27 -4.55
N ALA A 13 4.02 -7.58 -5.68
CA ALA A 13 2.75 -6.96 -5.97
C ALA A 13 1.60 -7.97 -6.04
N VAL A 14 1.86 -9.23 -6.41
CA VAL A 14 0.82 -10.27 -6.46
C VAL A 14 0.25 -10.54 -5.06
N ALA A 15 1.13 -10.75 -4.07
CA ALA A 15 0.73 -10.96 -2.68
C ALA A 15 0.15 -9.68 -2.03
N GLN A 16 0.48 -8.52 -2.59
CA GLN A 16 0.09 -7.20 -2.13
C GLN A 16 -1.08 -6.60 -2.91
N GLU A 17 -1.93 -7.47 -3.48
CA GLU A 17 -3.17 -7.10 -4.19
C GLU A 17 -2.99 -6.18 -5.40
N GLY A 18 -1.80 -6.20 -6.01
CA GLY A 18 -1.37 -5.34 -7.12
C GLY A 18 -0.72 -4.03 -6.68
N LEU A 19 -0.29 -3.91 -5.42
CA LEU A 19 0.45 -2.74 -4.92
C LEU A 19 1.93 -3.04 -4.79
N ALA A 20 2.77 -2.04 -5.03
CA ALA A 20 4.20 -2.11 -4.78
C ALA A 20 4.73 -0.79 -4.22
N SER A 21 5.66 -0.86 -3.28
CA SER A 21 6.43 0.28 -2.79
C SER A 21 7.50 0.72 -3.80
N VAL A 22 7.98 1.94 -3.63
CA VAL A 22 9.11 2.48 -4.41
C VAL A 22 10.39 1.65 -4.27
N SER A 23 10.65 1.03 -3.12
CA SER A 23 11.81 0.17 -2.93
C SER A 23 11.67 -1.12 -3.73
N GLN A 24 10.50 -1.78 -3.69
CA GLN A 24 10.24 -3.01 -4.46
C GLN A 24 10.34 -2.78 -5.97
N VAL A 25 9.75 -1.70 -6.51
CA VAL A 25 9.86 -1.42 -7.96
C VAL A 25 11.31 -1.15 -8.38
N ARG A 26 12.12 -0.53 -7.52
CA ARG A 26 13.56 -0.30 -7.77
C ARG A 26 14.36 -1.60 -7.70
N SER A 27 14.07 -2.46 -6.73
CA SER A 27 14.64 -3.80 -6.64
C SER A 27 14.30 -4.67 -7.85
N ALA A 28 13.13 -4.46 -8.46
CA ALA A 28 12.74 -5.06 -9.74
C ALA A 28 13.40 -4.39 -10.98
N GLY A 29 14.32 -3.43 -10.79
CA GLY A 29 15.09 -2.79 -11.86
C GLY A 29 14.37 -1.67 -12.60
N LEU A 30 13.25 -1.14 -12.08
CA LEU A 30 12.52 -0.05 -12.72
C LEU A 30 13.10 1.32 -12.35
N SER A 31 13.48 2.08 -13.37
CA SER A 31 13.96 3.46 -13.21
C SER A 31 12.82 4.45 -13.02
N ASP A 32 13.10 5.58 -12.37
CA ASP A 32 12.13 6.66 -12.13
C ASP A 32 11.55 7.20 -13.45
N ARG A 33 12.35 7.28 -14.53
CA ARG A 33 11.88 7.64 -15.88
C ARG A 33 10.81 6.67 -16.38
N ARG A 34 11.06 5.37 -16.26
CA ARG A 34 10.12 4.33 -16.72
C ARG A 34 8.84 4.33 -15.89
N LEU A 35 8.95 4.52 -14.57
CA LEU A 35 7.79 4.70 -13.68
C LEU A 35 6.95 5.93 -14.08
N GLY A 36 7.61 7.06 -14.38
CA GLY A 36 6.96 8.27 -14.86
C GLY A 36 6.17 8.03 -16.16
N THR A 37 6.75 7.31 -17.12
CA THR A 37 6.07 6.91 -18.36
C THR A 37 4.85 6.02 -18.09
N LEU A 38 4.98 5.00 -17.24
CA LEU A 38 3.88 4.07 -16.92
C LEU A 38 2.70 4.80 -16.26
N VAL A 39 2.98 5.73 -15.35
CA VAL A 39 1.95 6.54 -14.67
C VAL A 39 1.32 7.55 -15.63
N ALA A 40 2.11 8.22 -16.47
CA ALA A 40 1.60 9.17 -17.46
C ALA A 40 0.63 8.51 -18.45
N HIS A 41 0.89 7.26 -18.84
CA HIS A 41 0.00 6.47 -19.70
C HIS A 41 -1.09 5.70 -18.95
N ARG A 42 -1.25 5.90 -17.63
CA ARG A 42 -2.22 5.19 -16.77
C ARG A 42 -2.12 3.67 -16.81
N VAL A 43 -1.00 3.13 -17.28
CA VAL A 43 -0.71 1.69 -17.21
C VAL A 43 -0.61 1.28 -15.75
N TRP A 44 0.12 2.08 -14.97
CA TRP A 44 0.15 2.03 -13.51
C TRP A 44 -0.46 3.31 -12.94
N THR A 45 -0.88 3.29 -11.67
CA THR A 45 -1.26 4.52 -10.95
C THR A 45 -0.43 4.68 -9.67
N ARG A 46 -0.58 5.83 -9.00
CA ARG A 46 0.13 6.15 -7.76
C ARG A 46 -0.87 6.52 -6.66
N PRO A 47 -1.50 5.53 -6.00
CA PRO A 47 -2.57 5.77 -5.02
C PRO A 47 -2.09 6.46 -3.73
N ALA A 48 -0.80 6.37 -3.42
CA ALA A 48 -0.19 7.09 -2.30
C ALA A 48 1.27 7.44 -2.59
N ARG A 49 1.83 8.38 -1.83
CA ARG A 49 3.26 8.71 -1.92
C ARG A 49 4.10 7.47 -1.63
N GLY A 50 4.92 7.09 -2.61
CA GLY A 50 5.82 5.94 -2.51
C GLY A 50 5.18 4.58 -2.81
N VAL A 51 3.90 4.54 -3.21
CA VAL A 51 3.18 3.32 -3.58
C VAL A 51 2.66 3.40 -5.01
N TYR A 52 2.87 2.35 -5.78
CA TYR A 52 2.38 2.16 -7.13
C TYR A 52 1.31 1.07 -7.16
N ASP A 53 0.33 1.28 -8.03
CA ASP A 53 -0.65 0.28 -8.42
C ASP A 53 -0.27 -0.29 -9.78
N THR A 54 0.09 -1.57 -9.81
CA THR A 54 0.56 -2.25 -11.02
C THR A 54 -0.58 -2.81 -11.87
N THR A 55 -1.80 -2.85 -11.32
CA THR A 55 -3.00 -3.41 -11.96
C THR A 55 -4.25 -2.57 -11.65
N PRO A 56 -4.28 -1.29 -12.05
CA PRO A 56 -5.35 -0.35 -11.68
C PRO A 56 -6.72 -0.70 -12.26
N ALA A 57 -6.76 -1.34 -13.43
CA ALA A 57 -8.00 -1.75 -14.10
C ALA A 57 -8.44 -3.18 -13.75
N ALA A 58 -7.69 -3.92 -12.93
CA ALA A 58 -8.04 -5.31 -12.62
C ALA A 58 -9.28 -5.38 -11.71
N PRO A 59 -10.31 -6.16 -12.09
CA PRO A 59 -11.45 -6.39 -11.22
C PRO A 59 -11.01 -7.15 -9.96
N ARG A 60 -11.60 -6.81 -8.81
CA ARG A 60 -11.24 -7.38 -7.51
C ARG A 60 -12.49 -7.69 -6.69
N PRO A 61 -12.56 -8.84 -6.00
CA PRO A 61 -13.60 -9.09 -5.02
C PRO A 61 -13.46 -8.15 -3.82
N LEU A 62 -14.54 -7.97 -3.05
CA LEU A 62 -14.55 -7.09 -1.88
C LEU A 62 -13.47 -7.45 -0.85
N SER A 63 -13.21 -8.74 -0.63
CA SER A 63 -12.15 -9.21 0.26
C SER A 63 -10.76 -8.73 -0.18
N ALA A 64 -10.47 -8.75 -1.49
CA ALA A 64 -9.23 -8.23 -2.05
C ALA A 64 -9.15 -6.70 -1.92
N LEU A 65 -10.25 -5.96 -2.11
CA LEU A 65 -10.27 -4.51 -1.90
C LEU A 65 -9.96 -4.14 -0.44
N ARG A 66 -10.45 -4.92 0.52
CA ARG A 66 -10.15 -4.74 1.95
C ARG A 66 -8.69 -5.02 2.29
N ARG A 67 -8.13 -6.13 1.79
CA ARG A 67 -6.69 -6.43 1.94
C ARG A 67 -5.82 -5.36 1.28
N ARG A 68 -6.25 -4.87 0.12
CA ARG A 68 -5.59 -3.79 -0.61
C ARG A 68 -5.56 -2.48 0.18
N ALA A 69 -6.62 -2.15 0.91
CA ALA A 69 -6.62 -0.99 1.82
C ALA A 69 -5.56 -1.15 2.93
N ALA A 70 -5.41 -2.35 3.50
CA ALA A 70 -4.37 -2.63 4.48
C ALA A 70 -2.96 -2.49 3.87
N TRP A 71 -2.71 -3.13 2.73
CA TRP A 71 -1.43 -3.04 2.03
C TRP A 71 -1.05 -1.60 1.63
N LEU A 72 -2.03 -0.79 1.23
CA LEU A 72 -1.79 0.62 0.91
C LEU A 72 -1.22 1.40 2.10
N ALA A 73 -1.73 1.16 3.32
CA ALA A 73 -1.22 1.79 4.53
C ALA A 73 0.19 1.28 4.87
N LEU A 74 0.39 -0.05 4.86
CA LEU A 74 1.69 -0.67 5.17
C LEU A 74 2.79 -0.18 4.23
N LEU A 75 2.56 -0.24 2.92
CA LEU A 75 3.56 0.15 1.92
C LEU A 75 3.84 1.66 1.94
N ALA A 76 2.85 2.48 2.31
CA ALA A 76 3.06 3.91 2.44
C ALA A 76 3.92 4.24 3.68
N TYR A 77 3.64 3.63 4.82
CA TYR A 77 4.36 3.92 6.07
C TYR A 77 5.71 3.18 6.20
N GLY A 78 5.91 2.12 5.42
CA GLY A 78 7.18 1.40 5.31
C GLY A 78 7.24 0.13 6.15
N PRO A 79 8.41 -0.51 6.25
CA PRO A 79 8.55 -1.86 6.83
C PRO A 79 8.17 -1.95 8.31
N GLU A 80 8.34 -0.86 9.07
CA GLU A 80 7.96 -0.81 10.49
C GLU A 80 6.45 -0.63 10.73
N ALA A 81 5.66 -0.48 9.66
CA ALA A 81 4.23 -0.27 9.77
C ALA A 81 3.52 -1.56 10.16
N ILE A 82 2.58 -1.44 11.11
CA ILE A 82 1.78 -2.56 11.60
C ILE A 82 0.33 -2.31 11.21
N ALA A 83 -0.33 -3.29 10.59
CA ALA A 83 -1.76 -3.18 10.27
C ALA A 83 -2.57 -3.25 11.56
N VAL A 84 -3.59 -2.40 11.67
CA VAL A 84 -4.42 -2.33 12.89
C VAL A 84 -5.90 -2.27 12.55
N GLY A 85 -6.76 -2.56 13.54
CA GLY A 85 -8.21 -2.52 13.37
C GLY A 85 -8.70 -3.40 12.22
N SER A 86 -9.63 -2.88 11.41
CA SER A 86 -10.20 -3.65 10.30
C SER A 86 -9.18 -3.99 9.20
N CYS A 87 -8.08 -3.23 9.07
CA CYS A 87 -7.00 -3.58 8.14
C CYS A 87 -6.28 -4.86 8.59
N ALA A 88 -6.01 -5.02 9.89
CA ALA A 88 -5.43 -6.25 10.43
C ALA A 88 -6.37 -7.43 10.19
N LEU A 89 -7.65 -7.29 10.55
CA LEU A 89 -8.66 -8.34 10.37
C LEU A 89 -8.81 -8.76 8.89
N ALA A 90 -8.73 -7.81 7.96
CA ALA A 90 -8.78 -8.09 6.54
C ALA A 90 -7.59 -8.94 6.07
N LEU A 91 -6.38 -8.67 6.57
CA LEU A 91 -5.19 -9.47 6.26
C LEU A 91 -5.26 -10.87 6.87
N HIS A 92 -5.91 -11.02 8.04
CA HIS A 92 -6.19 -12.31 8.66
C HIS A 92 -7.36 -13.07 8.01
N GLY A 93 -8.00 -12.52 6.96
CA GLY A 93 -9.07 -13.20 6.22
C GLY A 93 -10.41 -13.25 6.97
N ILE A 94 -10.61 -12.41 7.99
CA ILE A 94 -11.86 -12.39 8.75
C ILE A 94 -13.02 -11.87 7.88
N GLU A 95 -14.15 -12.59 7.93
CA GLU A 95 -15.38 -12.25 7.21
C GLU A 95 -16.27 -11.27 7.99
N GLY A 96 -17.33 -10.75 7.35
CA GLY A 96 -18.26 -9.81 7.99
C GLY A 96 -17.76 -8.37 8.17
N LEU A 97 -16.59 -8.04 7.63
CA LEU A 97 -16.04 -6.68 7.69
C LEU A 97 -16.88 -5.66 6.91
N PRO A 98 -16.81 -4.35 7.25
CA PRO A 98 -17.46 -3.29 6.49
C PRO A 98 -17.14 -3.34 4.99
N MET A 99 -18.09 -2.88 4.16
CA MET A 99 -17.93 -2.83 2.70
C MET A 99 -16.70 -2.04 2.27
N THR A 100 -16.41 -0.93 2.97
CA THR A 100 -15.22 -0.10 2.75
C THR A 100 -14.44 0.00 4.05
N ILE A 101 -13.14 -0.25 3.99
CA ILE A 101 -12.22 -0.08 5.11
C ILE A 101 -11.26 1.06 4.74
N ARG A 102 -11.10 2.02 5.65
CA ARG A 102 -10.10 3.08 5.48
C ARG A 102 -8.71 2.48 5.68
N PRO A 103 -7.74 2.72 4.78
CA PRO A 103 -6.34 2.33 4.98
C PRO A 103 -5.79 2.87 6.29
N GLU A 104 -5.29 1.95 7.13
CA GLU A 104 -4.84 2.27 8.48
C GLU A 104 -3.66 1.39 8.92
N ALA A 105 -2.65 2.02 9.53
CA ALA A 105 -1.52 1.35 10.15
C ALA A 105 -1.09 2.08 11.43
N ALA A 106 -0.26 1.44 12.24
CA ALA A 106 0.47 2.03 13.35
C ALA A 106 1.98 1.99 13.09
N LEU A 107 2.73 2.84 13.78
CA LEU A 107 4.19 2.81 13.82
C LEU A 107 4.64 2.85 15.28
N PRO A 108 5.70 2.12 15.67
CA PRO A 108 6.25 2.17 17.03
C PRO A 108 6.61 3.60 17.47
N ASP A 109 7.27 4.38 16.62
CA ASP A 109 7.67 5.78 16.90
C ASP A 109 6.77 6.82 16.22
N ALA A 110 5.46 6.57 16.15
CA ALA A 110 4.52 7.38 15.36
C ALA A 110 4.47 8.87 15.75
N ASP A 111 5.00 9.25 16.91
CA ASP A 111 5.05 10.63 17.39
C ASP A 111 5.75 11.61 16.45
N ARG A 112 6.70 11.12 15.64
CA ARG A 112 7.51 11.96 14.73
C ARG A 112 7.03 11.98 13.28
N ARG A 113 5.95 11.26 12.92
CA ARG A 113 5.49 11.17 11.53
C ARG A 113 4.11 11.80 11.33
N GLU A 114 4.04 12.67 10.32
CA GLU A 114 2.78 13.25 9.87
C GLU A 114 1.90 12.21 9.17
N PRO A 115 0.58 12.24 9.39
CA PRO A 115 -0.38 11.47 8.60
C PRO A 115 -0.21 11.78 7.11
N ARG A 116 -0.17 10.75 6.26
CA ARG A 116 -0.22 10.95 4.81
C ARG A 116 -1.69 11.15 4.40
N SER A 117 -2.00 12.23 3.68
CA SER A 117 -3.33 12.85 3.53
C SER A 117 -4.57 11.93 3.39
N THR A 118 -4.45 10.71 2.86
CA THR A 118 -5.58 9.75 2.71
C THR A 118 -5.52 8.54 3.66
N LEU A 119 -4.41 8.34 4.38
CA LEU A 119 -4.11 7.16 5.19
C LEU A 119 -4.13 7.50 6.67
N ARG A 120 -4.75 6.67 7.50
CA ARG A 120 -4.75 6.87 8.95
C ARG A 120 -3.51 6.23 9.59
N LEU A 121 -2.79 7.01 10.40
CA LEU A 121 -1.74 6.51 11.29
C LEU A 121 -2.29 6.49 12.71
N ARG A 122 -2.37 5.31 13.35
CA ARG A 122 -2.67 5.21 14.78
C ARG A 122 -1.38 5.32 15.57
N ARG A 123 -1.49 6.02 16.70
CA ARG A 123 -0.47 6.05 17.74
C ARG A 123 -0.90 5.10 18.84
N PHE A 124 0.05 4.35 19.36
CA PHE A 124 -0.10 3.59 20.57
C PHE A 124 1.06 4.02 21.45
N ASP A 125 0.74 4.62 22.59
CA ASP A 125 1.75 4.81 23.62
C ASP A 125 2.11 3.42 24.14
N ASP A 126 3.40 3.14 24.24
CA ASP A 126 3.94 1.90 24.81
C ASP A 126 3.68 1.76 26.32
N GLY A 127 3.03 2.75 26.94
CA GLY A 127 2.76 2.79 28.37
C GLY A 127 4.00 3.09 29.22
N GLY A 128 5.15 3.44 28.61
CA GLY A 128 6.41 3.68 29.30
C GLY A 128 6.60 5.08 29.88
N GLY A 129 5.68 6.00 29.61
CA GLY A 129 5.77 7.42 29.97
C GLY A 129 5.28 7.79 31.37
N LEU A 130 5.63 7.02 32.41
CA LEU A 130 5.54 7.43 33.81
C LEU A 130 6.90 7.20 34.48
N ALA A 131 7.77 8.21 34.41
CA ALA A 131 8.95 8.35 35.25
C ALA A 131 9.15 9.82 35.60
#